data_AF-A0A8J6INU1-F1
#
_entry.id   AF-A0A8J6INU1-F1
#
_cell.length_a   1.000
_cell.length_b   1.000
_cell.length_c   1.000
_cell.angle_alpha   90.00
_cell.angle_beta   90.00
_cell.angle_gamma   90.00
#
_symmetry.space_group_name_H-M   'P 1'
#
loop_
_entity.id
_entity.type
_entity.pdbx_description
1 polymer ?
#
loop_
_entity_poly.entity_id
_entity_poly.type
_entity_poly.pdbx_seq_one_letter_code
_entity_poly.pdbx_strand_id
1 'polypeptide(L)'
;MKNIRRARWSEELIGEKLQECVLALGIDRMPTRSEIDKYCGDYALSNKVAKTYGYYGWAKKLGLEMKKSDTETGKFGEAYAAQWLTHRGYKVERMTTRHPYDLLINGTIKADVKYSHLYKTKEGFAFYSFRLEKIYPTCDVYLAISEDPHGNKAVYIIPAKNVKQKQMSMGQKSSKYDKYLNRTDILDRLLQAYSDVG
;
A
#
# COMPACT_ATOMS: atom_id res chain seq x y z
N MET A 1 45.06 21.66 -11.70
CA MET A 1 43.85 20.92 -11.28
C MET A 1 43.35 20.09 -12.45
N LYS A 2 43.35 18.75 -12.33
CA LYS A 2 42.83 17.86 -13.38
C LYS A 2 41.30 17.99 -13.42
N ASN A 3 40.76 18.43 -14.55
CA ASN A 3 39.32 18.43 -14.83
C ASN A 3 38.83 16.98 -14.86
N ILE A 4 38.28 16.48 -13.76
CA ILE A 4 37.58 15.20 -13.72
C ILE A 4 36.25 15.43 -14.43
N ARG A 5 36.16 15.08 -15.72
CA ARG A 5 34.88 14.97 -16.42
C ARG A 5 34.02 13.97 -15.63
N ARG A 6 32.93 14.44 -15.01
CA ARG A 6 31.92 13.56 -14.40
C ARG A 6 31.46 12.56 -15.46
N ALA A 7 31.67 11.27 -15.22
CA ALA A 7 31.27 10.23 -16.15
C ALA A 7 29.78 10.39 -16.48
N ARG A 8 29.45 10.34 -17.78
CA ARG A 8 28.08 10.50 -18.25
C ARG A 8 27.37 9.16 -18.00
N TRP A 9 26.32 9.19 -17.19
CA TRP A 9 25.49 8.02 -16.93
C TRP A 9 24.71 7.65 -18.20
N SER A 10 25.06 6.52 -18.82
CA SER A 10 24.24 5.88 -19.87
C SER A 10 23.29 4.87 -19.25
N GLU A 11 22.32 4.39 -20.03
CA GLU A 11 21.41 3.35 -19.57
C GLU A 11 22.15 2.04 -19.28
N GLU A 12 23.09 1.67 -20.14
CA GLU A 12 23.93 0.47 -19.99
C GLU A 12 24.69 0.53 -18.66
N LEU A 13 25.33 1.67 -18.37
CA LEU A 13 26.07 1.86 -17.12
C LEU A 13 25.15 1.79 -15.88
N ILE A 14 23.93 2.32 -15.97
CA ILE A 14 22.95 2.21 -14.87
C ILE A 14 22.57 0.74 -14.67
N GLY A 15 22.31 0.00 -15.74
CA GLY A 15 21.95 -1.41 -15.71
C GLY A 15 23.06 -2.29 -15.13
N GLU A 16 24.31 -2.11 -15.59
CA GLU A 16 25.49 -2.81 -15.08
C GLU A 16 25.66 -2.56 -13.57
N LYS A 17 25.60 -1.30 -13.14
CA LYS A 17 25.75 -0.95 -11.71
C LYS A 17 24.62 -1.50 -10.84
N LEU A 18 23.41 -1.62 -11.38
CA LEU A 18 22.32 -2.29 -10.68
C LEU A 18 22.57 -3.79 -10.52
N GLN A 19 23.06 -4.47 -11.56
CA GLN A 19 23.41 -5.90 -11.47
C GLN A 19 24.59 -6.13 -10.50
N GLU A 20 25.62 -5.28 -10.51
CA GLU A 20 26.70 -5.32 -9.52
C GLU A 20 26.14 -5.21 -8.09
N CYS A 21 25.21 -4.29 -7.86
CA CYS A 21 24.57 -4.10 -6.56
C CYS A 21 23.75 -5.34 -6.13
N VAL A 22 22.98 -5.94 -7.04
CA VAL A 22 22.22 -7.18 -6.81
C VAL A 22 23.15 -8.31 -6.39
N LEU A 23 24.24 -8.54 -7.14
CA LEU A 23 25.23 -9.57 -6.85
C LEU A 23 25.94 -9.32 -5.52
N ALA A 24 26.37 -8.09 -5.26
CA ALA A 24 27.07 -7.74 -4.02
C ALA A 24 26.19 -7.85 -2.77
N LEU A 25 24.88 -7.62 -2.90
CA LEU A 25 23.91 -7.78 -1.81
C LEU A 25 23.40 -9.23 -1.68
N GLY A 26 23.70 -10.11 -2.64
CA GLY A 26 23.23 -11.50 -2.65
C GLY A 26 21.71 -11.62 -2.76
N ILE A 27 21.07 -10.69 -3.47
CA ILE A 27 19.60 -10.68 -3.68
C ILE A 27 19.27 -11.11 -5.12
N ASP A 28 18.04 -11.54 -5.34
CA ASP A 28 17.47 -11.98 -6.62
C ASP A 28 16.40 -11.00 -7.18
N ARG A 29 16.28 -9.85 -6.53
CA ARG A 29 15.29 -8.81 -6.80
C ARG A 29 15.93 -7.45 -7.00
N MET A 30 15.16 -6.51 -7.53
CA MET A 30 15.55 -5.11 -7.65
C MET A 30 15.91 -4.53 -6.26
N PRO A 31 17.10 -3.92 -6.11
CA PRO A 31 17.50 -3.29 -4.86
C PRO A 31 16.64 -2.04 -4.60
N THR A 32 16.30 -1.80 -3.33
CA THR A 32 15.60 -0.57 -2.94
C THR A 32 16.54 0.63 -3.00
N ARG A 33 15.98 1.84 -2.98
CA ARG A 33 16.78 3.08 -2.87
C ARG A 33 17.77 3.03 -1.70
N SER A 34 17.32 2.62 -0.52
CA SER A 34 18.18 2.54 0.67
C SER A 34 19.29 1.49 0.54
N GLU A 35 19.01 0.37 -0.15
CA GLU A 35 20.00 -0.68 -0.42
C GLU A 35 21.07 -0.18 -1.39
N ILE A 36 20.67 0.50 -2.48
CA ILE A 36 21.56 1.15 -3.44
C ILE A 36 22.44 2.21 -2.74
N ASP A 37 21.81 3.13 -2.01
CA ASP A 37 22.51 4.25 -1.38
C ASP A 37 23.53 3.75 -0.34
N LYS A 38 23.18 2.69 0.40
CA LYS A 38 24.08 2.05 1.37
C LYS A 38 25.25 1.34 0.68
N TYR A 39 25.00 0.67 -0.44
CA TYR A 39 26.03 -0.04 -1.20
C TYR A 39 27.01 0.94 -1.89
N CYS A 40 26.49 1.96 -2.57
CA CYS A 40 27.30 2.93 -3.30
C CYS A 40 28.00 3.94 -2.38
N GLY A 41 27.47 4.17 -1.17
CA GLY A 41 27.93 5.23 -0.28
C GLY A 41 27.56 6.64 -0.74
N ASP A 42 26.76 6.76 -1.82
CA ASP A 42 26.25 8.00 -2.38
C ASP A 42 24.86 7.82 -2.99
N TYR A 43 24.27 8.91 -3.47
CA TYR A 43 22.93 8.94 -4.08
C TYR A 43 22.95 8.98 -5.61
N ALA A 44 24.11 8.77 -6.25
CA ALA A 44 24.25 9.01 -7.69
C ALA A 44 23.43 8.00 -8.50
N LEU A 45 23.58 6.70 -8.21
CA LEU A 45 22.88 5.63 -8.91
C LEU A 45 21.37 5.69 -8.67
N SER A 46 20.93 5.82 -7.41
CA SER A 46 19.50 5.87 -7.08
C SER A 46 18.78 7.05 -7.73
N ASN A 47 19.42 8.22 -7.80
CA ASN A 47 18.88 9.38 -8.51
C ASN A 47 18.76 9.14 -10.02
N LYS A 48 19.69 8.37 -10.62
CA LYS A 48 19.66 8.06 -12.05
C LYS A 48 18.59 7.02 -12.38
N VAL A 49 18.41 6.02 -11.52
CA VAL A 49 17.29 5.08 -11.59
C VAL A 49 15.96 5.84 -11.57
N ALA A 50 15.76 6.74 -10.61
CA ALA A 50 14.53 7.51 -10.46
C ALA A 50 14.23 8.45 -11.65
N LYS A 51 15.26 9.00 -12.31
CA LYS A 51 15.11 9.97 -13.42
C LYS A 51 15.08 9.34 -14.82
N THR A 52 15.22 8.02 -14.91
CA THR A 52 15.17 7.27 -16.19
C THR A 52 13.90 6.43 -16.20
N TYR A 53 13.99 5.11 -16.09
CA TYR A 53 12.84 4.21 -16.14
C TYR A 53 12.13 4.02 -14.79
N GLY A 54 12.66 4.60 -13.71
CA GLY A 54 12.23 4.29 -12.36
C GLY A 54 12.56 2.85 -11.96
N TYR A 55 12.28 2.50 -10.70
CA TYR A 55 12.61 1.18 -10.17
C TYR A 55 11.87 0.05 -10.90
N TYR A 56 10.57 0.24 -11.17
CA TYR A 56 9.76 -0.72 -11.92
C TYR A 56 10.25 -0.94 -13.34
N GLY A 57 10.57 0.14 -14.05
CA GLY A 57 11.03 0.03 -15.44
C GLY A 57 12.41 -0.63 -15.53
N TRP A 58 13.31 -0.34 -14.59
CA TRP A 58 14.60 -1.03 -14.49
C TRP A 58 14.45 -2.50 -14.10
N ALA A 59 13.58 -2.82 -13.13
CA ALA A 59 13.28 -4.21 -12.76
C ALA A 59 12.78 -5.01 -13.97
N LYS A 60 11.83 -4.46 -14.74
CA LYS A 60 11.35 -5.06 -15.98
C LYS A 60 12.47 -5.22 -17.03
N LYS A 61 13.31 -4.20 -17.22
CA LYS A 61 14.39 -4.21 -18.22
C LYS A 61 15.48 -5.23 -17.88
N LEU A 62 15.73 -5.46 -16.60
CA LEU A 62 16.75 -6.37 -16.09
C LEU A 62 16.22 -7.76 -15.72
N GLY A 63 14.90 -8.00 -15.84
CA GLY A 63 14.28 -9.26 -15.45
C GLY A 63 14.31 -9.54 -13.94
N LEU A 64 14.35 -8.49 -13.11
CA LEU A 64 14.38 -8.60 -11.65
C LEU A 64 12.98 -8.47 -11.07
N GLU A 65 12.69 -9.24 -10.02
CA GLU A 65 11.46 -9.05 -9.25
C GLU A 65 11.50 -7.75 -8.44
N MET A 66 10.34 -7.14 -8.19
CA MET A 66 10.25 -6.02 -7.25
C MET A 66 10.20 -6.55 -5.82
N LYS A 67 10.85 -5.84 -4.89
CA LYS A 67 10.59 -6.06 -3.46
C LYS A 67 9.11 -5.75 -3.19
N LYS A 68 8.35 -6.74 -2.70
CA LYS A 68 6.99 -6.50 -2.20
C LYS A 68 7.02 -5.33 -1.23
N SER A 69 6.35 -4.25 -1.60
CA SER A 69 6.30 -3.02 -0.82
C SER A 69 4.88 -2.74 -0.35
N ASP A 70 4.75 -2.04 0.78
CA ASP A 70 3.45 -1.59 1.29
C ASP A 70 2.64 -0.83 0.24
N THR A 71 3.32 -0.17 -0.72
CA THR A 71 2.69 0.56 -1.83
C THR A 71 1.99 -0.36 -2.85
N GLU A 72 2.53 -1.55 -3.11
CA GLU A 72 1.88 -2.53 -3.98
C GLU A 72 0.69 -3.18 -3.29
N THR A 73 0.88 -3.54 -2.01
CA THR A 73 -0.17 -4.06 -1.14
C THR A 73 -1.34 -3.08 -1.02
N GLY A 74 -1.03 -1.78 -0.85
CA GLY A 74 -2.03 -0.71 -0.80
C GLY A 74 -2.83 -0.62 -2.10
N LYS A 75 -2.15 -0.52 -3.26
CA LYS A 75 -2.82 -0.46 -4.57
C LYS A 75 -3.69 -1.68 -4.86
N PHE A 76 -3.24 -2.87 -4.47
CA PHE A 76 -4.03 -4.08 -4.58
C PHE A 76 -5.28 -4.01 -3.71
N GLY A 77 -5.12 -3.61 -2.45
CA GLY A 77 -6.23 -3.42 -1.52
C GLY A 77 -7.27 -2.43 -2.03
N GLU A 78 -6.85 -1.28 -2.53
CA GLU A 78 -7.73 -0.26 -3.13
C GLU A 78 -8.52 -0.81 -4.32
N ALA A 79 -7.83 -1.52 -5.23
CA ALA A 79 -8.47 -2.09 -6.41
C ALA A 79 -9.50 -3.16 -6.01
N TYR A 80 -9.14 -4.03 -5.06
CA TYR A 80 -10.05 -5.03 -4.52
C TYR A 80 -11.25 -4.39 -3.83
N ALA A 81 -11.05 -3.38 -2.97
CA ALA A 81 -12.12 -2.67 -2.29
C ALA A 81 -13.11 -2.03 -3.27
N ALA A 82 -12.58 -1.35 -4.30
CA ALA A 82 -13.40 -0.72 -5.32
C ALA A 82 -14.25 -1.73 -6.09
N GLN A 83 -13.67 -2.85 -6.51
CA GLN A 83 -14.41 -3.93 -7.16
C GLN A 83 -15.45 -4.54 -6.21
N TRP A 84 -15.07 -4.85 -4.97
CA TRP A 84 -15.94 -5.48 -3.99
C TRP A 84 -17.20 -4.65 -3.69
N LEU A 85 -17.05 -3.33 -3.63
CA LEU A 85 -18.15 -2.36 -3.49
C LEU A 85 -18.97 -2.22 -4.77
N THR A 86 -18.32 -2.13 -5.94
CA THR A 86 -19.01 -2.00 -7.23
C THR A 86 -19.92 -3.20 -7.50
N HIS A 87 -19.47 -4.42 -7.20
CA HIS A 87 -20.29 -5.64 -7.31
C HIS A 87 -21.52 -5.64 -6.38
N ARG A 88 -21.57 -4.74 -5.40
CA ARG A 88 -22.68 -4.55 -4.47
C ARG A 88 -23.56 -3.34 -4.81
N GLY A 89 -23.33 -2.71 -5.97
CA GLY A 89 -24.17 -1.63 -6.49
C GLY A 89 -23.71 -0.22 -6.09
N TYR A 90 -22.58 -0.07 -5.41
CA TYR A 90 -22.03 1.26 -5.12
C TYR A 90 -21.28 1.82 -6.33
N LYS A 91 -21.43 3.12 -6.59
CA LYS A 91 -20.56 3.86 -7.50
C LYS A 91 -19.28 4.22 -6.75
N VAL A 92 -18.12 3.77 -7.23
CA VAL A 92 -16.84 4.02 -6.55
C VAL A 92 -15.87 4.74 -7.45
N GLU A 93 -15.33 5.85 -6.95
CA GLU A 93 -14.22 6.57 -7.58
C GLU A 93 -12.95 6.35 -6.76
N ARG A 94 -11.85 6.01 -7.44
CA ARG A 94 -10.53 5.87 -6.81
C ARG A 94 -9.80 7.21 -6.85
N MET A 95 -9.32 7.66 -5.70
CA MET A 95 -8.61 8.93 -5.59
C MET A 95 -7.14 8.77 -5.94
N THR A 96 -6.51 9.88 -6.34
CA THR A 96 -5.05 9.93 -6.48
C THR A 96 -4.38 10.00 -5.11
N THR A 97 -3.09 9.67 -5.04
CA THR A 97 -2.29 9.70 -3.80
C THR A 97 -2.15 11.08 -3.15
N ARG A 98 -2.67 12.15 -3.77
CA ARG A 98 -2.71 13.51 -3.21
C ARG A 98 -3.90 13.72 -2.27
N HIS A 99 -4.94 12.89 -2.37
CA HIS A 99 -6.10 12.99 -1.49
C HIS A 99 -5.84 12.26 -0.17
N PRO A 100 -6.50 12.69 0.92
CA PRO A 100 -6.28 12.12 2.24
C PRO A 100 -7.13 10.86 2.51
N TYR A 101 -7.72 10.28 1.47
CA TYR A 101 -8.53 9.05 1.47
C TYR A 101 -8.44 8.40 0.10
N ASP A 102 -8.73 7.11 0.03
CA ASP A 102 -8.45 6.29 -1.17
C ASP A 102 -9.64 6.19 -2.12
N LEU A 103 -10.87 6.14 -1.58
CA LEU A 103 -12.09 5.97 -2.36
C LEU A 103 -13.15 7.03 -2.02
N LEU A 104 -13.90 7.47 -3.03
CA LEU A 104 -15.13 8.23 -2.88
C LEU A 104 -16.32 7.36 -3.33
N ILE A 105 -17.20 7.02 -2.39
CA ILE A 105 -18.33 6.11 -2.60
C ILE A 105 -19.61 6.93 -2.77
N ASN A 106 -20.32 6.68 -3.86
CA ASN A 106 -21.51 7.41 -4.32
C ASN A 106 -21.32 8.93 -4.30
N GLY A 107 -20.11 9.41 -4.61
CA GLY A 107 -19.77 10.84 -4.61
C GLY A 107 -19.80 11.51 -3.23
N THR A 108 -19.98 10.74 -2.15
CA THR A 108 -20.34 11.27 -0.83
C THR A 108 -19.42 10.76 0.27
N ILE A 109 -19.34 9.44 0.45
CA ILE A 109 -18.62 8.82 1.57
C ILE A 109 -17.14 8.69 1.23
N LYS A 110 -16.29 9.23 2.10
CA LYS A 110 -14.82 9.14 1.98
C LYS A 110 -14.34 7.90 2.71
N ALA A 111 -13.69 6.98 1.99
CA ALA A 111 -13.18 5.75 2.56
C ALA A 111 -11.66 5.65 2.41
N ASP A 112 -11.00 5.23 3.48
CA ASP A 112 -9.57 4.92 3.52
C ASP A 112 -9.39 3.41 3.60
N VAL A 113 -8.66 2.83 2.65
CA VAL A 113 -8.50 1.39 2.47
C VAL A 113 -7.23 0.95 3.17
N LYS A 114 -7.34 -0.16 3.91
CA LYS A 114 -6.21 -0.78 4.59
C LYS A 114 -6.20 -2.26 4.30
N TYR A 115 -5.07 -2.77 3.84
CA TYR A 115 -4.91 -4.17 3.46
C TYR A 115 -3.82 -4.82 4.29
N SER A 116 -4.06 -6.03 4.80
CA SER A 116 -3.07 -6.78 5.57
C SER A 116 -3.16 -8.27 5.26
N HIS A 117 -2.01 -8.89 5.07
CA HIS A 117 -1.87 -10.34 5.14
C HIS A 117 -1.81 -10.80 6.59
N LEU A 118 -2.09 -12.08 6.84
CA LEU A 118 -1.93 -12.68 8.16
C LEU A 118 -0.45 -12.70 8.56
N TYR A 119 -0.13 -12.04 9.67
CA TYR A 119 1.19 -12.11 10.29
C TYR A 119 1.19 -13.14 11.41
N LYS A 120 2.28 -13.93 11.50
CA LYS A 120 2.50 -14.90 12.59
C LYS A 120 3.78 -14.53 13.33
N THR A 121 3.69 -14.41 14.66
CA THR A 121 4.86 -14.23 15.53
C THR A 121 5.58 -15.55 15.76
N LYS A 122 6.81 -15.49 16.29
CA LYS A 122 7.58 -16.69 16.65
C LYS A 122 6.93 -17.47 17.79
N GLU A 123 6.23 -16.76 18.67
CA GLU A 123 5.51 -17.28 19.83
C GLU A 123 4.14 -17.89 19.45
N GLY A 124 3.79 -17.91 18.15
CA GLY A 124 2.58 -18.56 17.65
C GLY A 124 1.33 -17.67 17.61
N PHE A 125 1.43 -16.38 17.95
CA PHE A 125 0.31 -15.45 17.81
C PHE A 125 0.11 -15.08 16.34
N ALA A 126 -1.14 -15.00 15.90
CA ALA A 126 -1.49 -14.68 14.53
C ALA A 126 -2.49 -13.52 14.47
N PHE A 127 -2.18 -12.49 13.69
CA PHE A 127 -3.00 -11.28 13.58
C PHE A 127 -2.79 -10.53 12.26
N TYR A 128 -3.75 -9.68 11.93
CA TYR A 128 -3.67 -8.68 10.86
C TYR A 128 -3.34 -7.32 11.46
N SER A 129 -2.57 -6.51 10.73
CA SER A 129 -2.03 -5.25 11.23
C SER A 129 -2.22 -4.14 10.19
N PHE A 130 -2.99 -3.11 10.54
CA PHE A 130 -3.36 -2.01 9.68
C PHE A 130 -2.83 -0.70 10.22
N ARG A 131 -1.95 -0.04 9.47
CA ARG A 131 -1.42 1.28 9.83
C ARG A 131 -2.41 2.37 9.42
N LEU A 132 -2.88 3.15 10.38
CA LEU A 132 -3.86 4.24 10.17
C LEU A 132 -3.19 5.62 10.11
N GLU A 133 -1.97 5.73 10.67
CA GLU A 133 -1.09 6.92 10.66
C GLU A 133 -1.59 8.10 11.50
N LYS A 134 -2.89 8.40 11.46
CA LYS A 134 -3.53 9.53 12.11
C LYS A 134 -4.49 9.07 13.21
N ILE A 135 -4.45 9.74 14.36
CA ILE A 135 -5.43 9.53 15.44
C ILE A 135 -6.78 10.14 15.07
N TYR A 136 -6.75 11.26 14.33
CA TYR A 136 -7.92 11.95 13.80
C TYR A 136 -8.06 11.61 12.31
N PRO A 137 -9.03 10.76 11.94
CA PRO A 137 -9.21 10.32 10.56
C PRO A 137 -9.67 11.45 9.65
N THR A 138 -9.25 11.37 8.38
CA THR A 138 -9.70 12.26 7.29
C THR A 138 -10.77 11.63 6.40
N CYS A 139 -11.21 10.42 6.76
CA CYS A 139 -12.24 9.63 6.10
C CYS A 139 -13.45 9.42 7.04
N ASP A 140 -14.58 9.03 6.46
CA ASP A 140 -15.79 8.66 7.21
C ASP A 140 -15.71 7.22 7.71
N VAL A 141 -15.11 6.34 6.89
CA VAL A 141 -14.95 4.91 7.17
C VAL A 141 -13.57 4.41 6.78
N TYR A 142 -13.10 3.39 7.50
CA TYR A 142 -12.01 2.53 7.06
C TYR A 142 -12.58 1.28 6.40
N LEU A 143 -12.01 0.89 5.26
CA LEU A 143 -12.21 -0.40 4.63
C LEU A 143 -11.00 -1.27 4.92
N ALA A 144 -11.06 -2.04 6.00
CA ALA A 144 -9.99 -2.95 6.37
C ALA A 144 -10.20 -4.31 5.71
N ILE A 145 -9.19 -4.79 4.97
CA ILE A 145 -9.23 -6.04 4.23
C ILE A 145 -8.14 -6.95 4.78
N SER A 146 -8.54 -8.04 5.40
CA SER A 146 -7.61 -9.08 5.85
C SER A 146 -7.57 -10.22 4.84
N GLU A 147 -6.37 -10.68 4.47
CA GLU A 147 -6.18 -11.84 3.61
C GLU A 147 -5.47 -12.98 4.35
N ASP A 148 -6.12 -14.14 4.37
CA ASP A 148 -5.55 -15.35 4.96
C ASP A 148 -4.50 -16.00 4.03
N PRO A 149 -3.71 -16.99 4.52
CA PRO A 149 -2.71 -17.67 3.70
C PRO A 149 -3.26 -18.44 2.48
N HIS A 150 -4.57 -18.66 2.40
CA HIS A 150 -5.24 -19.32 1.28
C HIS A 150 -5.78 -18.31 0.26
N GLY A 151 -5.59 -17.01 0.49
CA GLY A 151 -6.07 -15.94 -0.38
C GLY A 151 -7.50 -15.49 -0.12
N ASN A 152 -8.16 -16.02 0.92
CA ASN A 152 -9.50 -15.59 1.29
C ASN A 152 -9.44 -14.22 1.94
N LYS A 153 -10.35 -13.33 1.52
CA LYS A 153 -10.39 -11.93 1.96
C LYS A 153 -11.66 -11.66 2.76
N ALA A 154 -11.50 -11.03 3.91
CA ALA A 154 -12.60 -10.50 4.70
C ALA A 154 -12.56 -8.97 4.70
N VAL A 155 -13.72 -8.33 4.50
CA VAL A 155 -13.85 -6.87 4.38
C VAL A 155 -14.62 -6.33 5.57
N TYR A 156 -14.00 -5.40 6.30
CA TYR A 156 -14.59 -4.74 7.46
C TYR A 156 -14.85 -3.28 7.14
N ILE A 157 -16.07 -2.81 7.40
CA ILE A 157 -16.48 -1.42 7.17
C ILE A 157 -16.60 -0.75 8.53
N ILE A 158 -15.56 -0.01 8.91
CA ILE A 158 -15.41 0.50 10.27
C ILE A 158 -15.61 2.01 10.26
N PRO A 159 -16.63 2.56 10.94
CA PRO A 159 -16.79 4.00 11.09
C PRO A 159 -15.53 4.60 11.71
N ALA A 160 -14.92 5.59 11.04
CA ALA A 160 -13.62 6.11 11.43
C ALA A 160 -13.66 6.73 12.84
N LYS A 161 -14.81 7.30 13.24
CA LYS A 161 -15.07 7.80 14.61
C LYS A 161 -14.83 6.77 15.72
N ASN A 162 -14.96 5.47 15.40
CA ASN A 162 -14.80 4.38 16.36
C ASN A 162 -13.34 3.89 16.46
N VAL A 163 -12.40 4.53 15.75
CA VAL A 163 -10.99 4.14 15.72
C VAL A 163 -10.12 5.36 16.04
N LYS A 164 -9.74 5.51 17.31
CA LYS A 164 -8.90 6.61 17.81
C LYS A 164 -7.48 6.12 18.13
N GLN A 165 -6.81 5.54 17.14
CA GLN A 165 -5.50 4.91 17.27
C GLN A 165 -4.73 4.97 15.94
N LYS A 166 -3.39 4.94 15.98
CA LYS A 166 -2.55 5.00 14.75
C LYS A 166 -2.31 3.63 14.10
N GLN A 167 -2.59 2.56 14.83
CA GLN A 167 -2.44 1.18 14.38
C GLN A 167 -3.67 0.40 14.82
N MET A 168 -4.20 -0.45 13.96
CA MET A 168 -5.25 -1.40 14.27
C MET A 168 -4.74 -2.82 14.09
N SER A 169 -4.89 -3.64 15.12
CA SER A 169 -4.57 -5.07 15.07
C SER A 169 -5.83 -5.90 15.25
N MET A 170 -5.96 -6.97 14.48
CA MET A 170 -7.09 -7.89 14.51
C MET A 170 -6.56 -9.31 14.65
N GLY A 171 -6.92 -10.02 15.72
CA GLY A 171 -6.51 -11.40 15.92
C GLY A 171 -7.08 -12.31 14.82
N GLN A 172 -6.35 -13.38 14.47
CA GLN A 172 -6.80 -14.33 13.45
C GLN A 172 -8.14 -14.98 13.80
N LYS A 173 -8.35 -15.31 15.09
CA LYS A 173 -9.51 -16.05 15.58
C LYS A 173 -10.67 -15.15 15.98
N SER A 174 -10.37 -13.98 16.55
CA SER A 174 -11.36 -13.02 17.00
C SER A 174 -10.80 -11.61 17.08
N SER A 175 -11.68 -10.64 16.93
CA SER A 175 -11.37 -9.23 16.97
C SER A 175 -12.57 -8.41 17.45
N LYS A 176 -12.31 -7.32 18.19
CA LYS A 176 -13.35 -6.34 18.54
C LYS A 176 -14.02 -5.70 17.30
N TYR A 177 -13.40 -5.85 16.13
CA TYR A 177 -13.87 -5.34 14.85
C TYR A 177 -14.73 -6.33 14.07
N ASP A 178 -14.92 -7.57 14.54
CA ASP A 178 -15.74 -8.58 13.84
C ASP A 178 -17.19 -8.14 13.64
N LYS A 179 -17.71 -7.29 14.53
CA LYS A 179 -19.01 -6.63 14.39
C LYS A 179 -19.19 -5.76 13.13
N TYR A 180 -18.09 -5.45 12.42
CA TYR A 180 -18.06 -4.65 11.20
C TYR A 180 -17.85 -5.48 9.93
N LEU A 181 -17.73 -6.80 10.05
CA LEU A 181 -17.51 -7.70 8.92
C LEU A 181 -18.68 -7.64 7.92
N ASN A 182 -18.38 -7.30 6.66
CA ASN A 182 -19.33 -7.19 5.55
C ASN A 182 -20.55 -6.27 5.82
N ARG A 183 -20.42 -5.30 6.73
CA ARG A 183 -21.50 -4.40 7.16
C ARG A 183 -21.73 -3.22 6.20
N THR A 184 -22.15 -3.52 4.98
CA THR A 184 -22.47 -2.49 3.95
C THR A 184 -23.59 -1.57 4.35
N ASP A 185 -24.49 -2.02 5.23
CA ASP A 185 -25.54 -1.20 5.85
C ASP A 185 -24.99 0.04 6.58
N ILE A 186 -23.73 0.04 7.01
CA ILE A 186 -23.08 1.24 7.55
C ILE A 186 -22.94 2.32 6.49
N LEU A 187 -22.57 1.94 5.26
CA LEU A 187 -22.51 2.87 4.13
C LEU A 187 -23.90 3.38 3.78
N ASP A 188 -24.90 2.49 3.74
CA ASP A 188 -26.28 2.87 3.41
C ASP A 188 -26.84 3.88 4.41
N ARG A 189 -26.59 3.66 5.71
CA ARG A 189 -27.00 4.59 6.76
C ARG A 189 -26.30 5.93 6.68
N LEU A 190 -25.03 5.96 6.30
CA LEU A 190 -24.30 7.21 6.08
C LEU A 190 -24.84 7.94 4.85
N LEU A 191 -25.09 7.23 3.75
CA LEU A 191 -25.70 7.82 2.54
C LEU A 191 -27.07 8.40 2.84
N GLN A 192 -27.92 7.68 3.59
CA GLN A 192 -29.23 8.19 4.00
C GLN A 192 -29.07 9.47 4.84
N ALA A 193 -28.20 9.45 5.84
CA ALA A 193 -27.96 10.62 6.68
C ALA A 193 -27.48 11.85 5.89
N TYR A 194 -26.64 11.66 4.87
CA TYR A 194 -26.22 12.75 3.98
C TYR A 194 -27.36 13.23 3.06
N SER A 195 -28.20 12.31 2.59
CA SER A 195 -29.38 12.66 1.78
C SER A 195 -30.45 13.40 2.59
N ASP A 196 -30.57 13.13 3.89
CA ASP A 196 -31.58 13.75 4.76
C ASP A 196 -31.25 15.20 5.11
N VAL A 197 -29.99 15.61 4.96
CA VAL A 197 -29.52 16.96 5.32
C VAL A 197 -29.17 17.83 4.12
N GLY A 198 -29.12 17.26 2.91
CA GLY A 198 -28.86 17.95 1.65
C GLY A 198 -30.13 18.43 0.99
#